data_AF-A0A558AJ27-F1
#
_entry.id   AF-A0A558AJ27-F1
#
_cell.length_a   1.000
_cell.length_b   1.000
_cell.length_c   1.000
_cell.angle_alpha   90.00
_cell.angle_beta   90.00
_cell.angle_gamma   90.00
#
_symmetry.space_group_name_H-M   'P 1'
#
loop_
_entity.id
_entity.type
_entity.pdbx_description
1 polymer ?
#
loop_
_entity_poly.entity_id
_entity_poly.type
_entity_poly.pdbx_seq_one_letter_code
_entity_poly.pdbx_strand_id
1 'polypeptide(L)'
;MRRLGMDDSESLAQAAVADAAHKFLLSAAGDGGLLRAWPLVDPTLRICLAQLWVHANRGPITRLDFDFEEVAAALAKEGPGHRLWSNFETVTVRALRKTVYAGIGDNPENWGIASAPRLIDVETKLLYVHDVSKLPGAVWESDTYSIVVPMVMRLTDGEWRVLNVGSDVVPEPGWPPRLRH
;
A
#
# COMPACT_ATOMS: atom_id res chain seq x y z
N MET A 1 -12.38 -30.32 22.63
CA MET A 1 -11.85 -29.51 21.51
C MET A 1 -12.13 -28.04 21.85
N ARG A 2 -11.19 -27.33 22.48
CA ARG A 2 -11.37 -25.91 22.85
C ARG A 2 -11.17 -25.06 21.59
N ARG A 3 -12.21 -24.36 21.12
CA ARG A 3 -12.01 -23.13 20.37
C ARG A 3 -11.36 -22.16 21.34
N LEU A 4 -10.09 -21.85 21.13
CA LEU A 4 -9.44 -20.70 21.78
C LEU A 4 -10.22 -19.48 21.33
N GLY A 5 -10.90 -18.82 22.28
CA GLY A 5 -11.42 -17.48 22.04
C GLY A 5 -10.24 -16.59 21.70
N MET A 6 -10.29 -15.96 20.53
CA MET A 6 -9.38 -14.88 20.19
C MET A 6 -9.48 -13.84 21.30
N ASP A 7 -8.35 -13.46 21.88
CA ASP A 7 -8.30 -12.43 22.92
C ASP A 7 -8.90 -11.13 22.34
N ASP A 8 -9.75 -10.44 23.09
CA ASP A 8 -10.41 -9.21 22.64
C ASP A 8 -9.37 -8.18 22.19
N SER A 9 -8.19 -8.16 22.81
CA SER A 9 -7.06 -7.32 22.41
C SER A 9 -6.51 -7.68 21.02
N GLU A 10 -6.44 -8.96 20.68
CA GLU A 10 -5.95 -9.43 19.39
C GLU A 10 -6.96 -9.10 18.28
N SER A 11 -8.25 -9.30 18.56
CA SER A 11 -9.35 -8.93 17.68
C SER A 11 -9.32 -7.44 17.34
N LEU A 12 -9.15 -6.57 18.35
CA LEU A 12 -9.04 -5.13 18.16
C LEU A 12 -7.80 -4.74 17.36
N ALA A 13 -6.66 -5.39 17.59
CA ALA A 13 -5.43 -5.15 16.85
C ALA A 13 -5.50 -5.62 15.38
N GLN A 14 -6.31 -6.63 15.08
CA GLN A 14 -6.61 -7.07 13.72
C GLN A 14 -7.56 -6.11 13.01
N ALA A 15 -8.61 -5.66 13.70
CA ALA A 15 -9.54 -4.66 13.17
C ALA A 15 -8.82 -3.35 12.82
N ALA A 16 -7.91 -2.87 13.68
CA ALA A 16 -7.17 -1.64 13.47
C ALA A 16 -6.28 -1.66 12.21
N VAL A 17 -5.59 -2.77 11.94
CA VAL A 17 -4.73 -2.88 10.75
C VAL A 17 -5.55 -2.99 9.47
N ALA A 18 -6.69 -3.70 9.52
CA ALA A 18 -7.60 -3.82 8.39
C ALA A 18 -8.27 -2.47 8.07
N ASP A 19 -8.71 -1.72 9.08
CA ASP A 19 -9.28 -0.38 8.92
C ASP A 19 -8.29 0.60 8.27
N ALA A 20 -7.02 0.60 8.74
CA ALA A 20 -5.98 1.43 8.16
C ALA A 20 -5.72 1.12 6.67
N ALA A 21 -5.67 -0.17 6.31
CA ALA A 21 -5.52 -0.60 4.93
C ALA A 21 -6.73 -0.20 4.07
N HIS A 22 -7.94 -0.36 4.59
CA HIS A 22 -9.18 0.06 3.91
C HIS A 22 -9.20 1.57 3.66
N LYS A 23 -8.84 2.36 4.69
CA LYS A 23 -8.72 3.82 4.59
C LYS A 23 -7.73 4.26 3.51
N PHE A 24 -6.57 3.60 3.41
CA PHE A 24 -5.62 3.85 2.33
C PHE A 24 -6.22 3.56 0.96
N LEU A 25 -6.83 2.39 0.79
CA LEU A 25 -7.40 1.95 -0.48
C LEU A 25 -8.48 2.91 -0.99
N LEU A 26 -9.43 3.29 -0.13
CA LEU A 26 -10.47 4.26 -0.48
C LEU A 26 -9.89 5.64 -0.81
N SER A 27 -8.91 6.09 -0.03
CA SER A 27 -8.26 7.39 -0.26
C SER A 27 -7.53 7.44 -1.61
N ALA A 28 -6.83 6.35 -1.97
CA ALA A 28 -6.09 6.23 -3.22
C ALA A 28 -7.00 6.00 -4.44
N ALA A 29 -8.17 5.38 -4.25
CA ALA A 29 -9.14 5.14 -5.32
C ALA A 29 -9.96 6.39 -5.68
N GLY A 30 -10.33 7.20 -4.68
CA GLY A 30 -11.18 8.38 -4.84
C GLY A 30 -10.52 9.62 -5.44
N ASP A 31 -11.28 10.71 -5.52
CA ASP A 31 -10.91 11.97 -6.20
C ASP A 31 -9.71 12.69 -5.57
N GLY A 32 -9.39 12.39 -4.31
CA GLY A 32 -8.24 12.96 -3.60
C GLY A 32 -6.88 12.35 -3.99
N GLY A 33 -6.89 11.26 -4.76
CA GLY A 33 -5.70 10.65 -5.31
C GLY A 33 -4.67 10.21 -4.26
N LEU A 34 -3.41 10.15 -4.69
CA LEU A 34 -2.33 9.73 -3.82
C LEU A 34 -2.05 10.76 -2.75
N LEU A 35 -2.26 12.07 -3.00
CA LEU A 35 -1.99 13.12 -2.03
C LEU A 35 -2.75 12.93 -0.70
N ARG A 36 -4.02 12.49 -0.76
CA ARG A 36 -4.78 12.16 0.46
C ARG A 36 -4.33 10.85 1.12
N ALA A 37 -3.93 9.88 0.31
CA ALA A 37 -3.47 8.58 0.80
C ALA A 37 -2.02 8.64 1.33
N TRP A 38 -1.22 9.62 0.92
CA TRP A 38 0.23 9.68 1.15
C TRP A 38 0.64 9.67 2.64
N PRO A 39 -0.07 10.36 3.55
CA PRO A 39 0.22 10.26 4.99
C PRO A 39 -0.02 8.86 5.57
N LEU A 40 -0.82 8.03 4.91
CA LEU A 40 -1.09 6.64 5.30
C LEU A 40 -0.02 5.67 4.78
N VAL A 41 0.95 6.16 4.01
CA VAL A 41 2.05 5.38 3.44
C VAL A 41 3.26 5.46 4.35
N ASP A 42 3.86 4.30 4.64
CA ASP A 42 5.07 4.20 5.45
C ASP A 42 6.19 5.06 4.83
N PRO A 43 6.98 5.81 5.64
CA PRO A 43 8.10 6.60 5.14
C PRO A 43 9.05 5.81 4.22
N THR A 44 9.26 4.52 4.52
CA THR A 44 10.09 3.61 3.70
C THR A 44 9.50 3.44 2.31
N LEU A 45 8.20 3.18 2.21
CA LEU A 45 7.56 3.01 0.91
C LEU A 45 7.51 4.34 0.14
N ARG A 46 7.28 5.46 0.82
CA ARG A 46 7.28 6.79 0.18
C ARG A 46 8.60 7.08 -0.51
N ILE A 47 9.73 6.86 0.18
CA ILE A 47 11.05 7.08 -0.43
C ILE A 47 11.35 6.08 -1.55
N CYS A 48 10.98 4.80 -1.42
CA CYS A 48 11.18 3.82 -2.48
C CYS A 48 10.37 4.16 -3.74
N LEU A 49 9.11 4.58 -3.60
CA LEU A 49 8.30 5.01 -4.75
C LEU A 49 8.89 6.26 -5.42
N ALA A 50 9.34 7.24 -4.63
CA ALA A 50 9.97 8.45 -5.14
C ALA A 50 11.29 8.13 -5.88
N GLN A 51 12.17 7.34 -5.29
CA GLN A 51 13.44 6.89 -5.89
C GLN A 51 13.20 6.09 -7.18
N LEU A 52 12.20 5.20 -7.21
CA LEU A 52 11.85 4.45 -8.42
C LEU A 52 11.44 5.41 -9.54
N TRP A 53 10.58 6.37 -9.24
CA TRP A 53 10.12 7.34 -10.22
C TRP A 53 11.26 8.24 -10.72
N VAL A 54 12.11 8.74 -9.82
CA VAL A 54 13.29 9.54 -10.18
C VAL A 54 14.26 8.73 -11.05
N HIS A 55 14.53 7.47 -10.68
CA HIS A 55 15.39 6.57 -11.44
C HIS A 55 14.86 6.35 -12.87
N ALA A 56 13.54 6.15 -13.02
CA ALA A 56 12.90 5.99 -14.32
C ALA A 56 12.85 7.29 -15.15
N ASN A 57 12.98 8.46 -14.51
CA ASN A 57 12.85 9.78 -15.14
C ASN A 57 14.14 10.63 -15.10
N ARG A 58 15.32 9.99 -14.97
CA ARG A 58 16.62 10.68 -14.87
C ARG A 58 16.87 11.70 -15.98
N GLY A 59 16.53 11.36 -17.24
CA GLY A 59 16.73 12.25 -18.38
C GLY A 59 15.98 13.59 -18.27
N PRO A 60 14.64 13.57 -18.12
CA PRO A 60 13.86 14.78 -17.83
C PRO A 60 14.34 15.55 -16.58
N ILE A 61 14.69 14.87 -15.49
CA ILE A 61 15.12 15.53 -14.24
C ILE A 61 16.46 16.24 -14.42
N THR A 62 17.43 15.62 -15.12
CA THR A 62 18.72 16.25 -15.44
C THR A 62 18.55 17.52 -16.28
N ARG A 63 17.62 17.51 -17.25
CA ARG A 63 17.32 18.69 -18.08
C ARG A 63 16.71 19.85 -17.29
N LEU A 64 16.14 19.56 -16.13
CA LEU A 64 15.57 20.54 -15.21
C LEU A 64 16.58 21.02 -14.15
N ASP A 65 17.83 20.57 -14.25
CA ASP A 65 18.94 20.87 -13.33
C ASP A 65 18.61 20.56 -11.87
N PHE A 66 17.99 19.40 -11.67
CA PHE A 66 17.55 18.94 -10.36
C PHE A 66 18.43 17.81 -9.84
N ASP A 67 18.77 17.89 -8.55
CA ASP A 67 19.41 16.80 -7.83
C ASP A 67 18.43 15.65 -7.57
N PHE A 68 18.89 14.42 -7.78
CA PHE A 68 18.04 13.23 -7.70
C PHE A 68 17.64 12.89 -6.26
N GLU A 69 18.56 13.05 -5.31
CA GLU A 69 18.32 12.79 -3.90
C GLU A 69 17.36 13.83 -3.31
N GLU A 70 17.58 15.11 -3.64
CA GLU A 70 16.70 16.19 -3.21
C GLU A 70 15.27 16.02 -3.74
N VAL A 71 15.12 15.67 -5.02
CA VAL A 71 13.79 15.40 -5.60
C VAL A 71 13.13 14.20 -4.91
N ALA A 72 13.85 13.09 -4.73
CA ALA A 72 13.29 11.91 -4.09
C ALA A 72 12.87 12.20 -2.64
N ALA A 73 13.71 12.87 -1.87
CA ALA A 73 13.42 13.29 -0.51
C ALA A 73 12.23 14.26 -0.46
N ALA A 74 12.12 15.21 -1.39
CA ALA A 74 11.02 16.16 -1.44
C ALA A 74 9.67 15.51 -1.77
N LEU A 75 9.65 14.52 -2.67
CA LEU A 75 8.46 13.74 -3.01
C LEU A 75 8.04 12.78 -1.88
N ALA A 76 9.00 12.30 -1.09
CA ALA A 76 8.74 11.37 0.01
C ALA A 76 8.14 12.02 1.27
N LYS A 77 8.08 13.36 1.37
CA LYS A 77 7.46 14.08 2.50
C LYS A 77 5.95 13.79 2.58
N GLU A 78 5.37 13.86 3.78
CA GLU A 78 3.93 13.61 3.99
C GLU A 78 3.03 14.61 3.26
N GLY A 79 3.42 15.89 3.26
CA GLY A 79 2.82 16.96 2.48
C GLY A 79 3.78 17.43 1.38
N PRO A 80 3.90 16.71 0.26
CA PRO A 80 4.88 17.02 -0.78
C PRO A 80 4.47 18.26 -1.57
N GLY A 81 5.25 19.33 -1.44
CA GLY A 81 5.07 20.60 -2.17
C GLY A 81 5.96 20.74 -3.41
N HIS A 82 6.65 19.68 -3.82
CA HIS A 82 7.60 19.74 -4.92
C HIS A 82 6.90 19.89 -6.28
N ARG A 83 7.44 20.69 -7.20
CA ARG A 83 6.81 20.96 -8.51
C ARG A 83 6.59 19.71 -9.38
N LEU A 84 7.33 18.62 -9.13
CA LEU A 84 7.17 17.35 -9.84
C LEU A 84 6.13 16.42 -9.21
N TRP A 85 5.49 16.81 -8.10
CA TRP A 85 4.52 15.98 -7.40
C TRP A 85 3.41 15.47 -8.31
N SER A 86 2.75 16.35 -9.08
CA SER A 86 1.63 15.94 -9.94
C SER A 86 2.02 14.90 -10.99
N ASN A 87 3.25 14.96 -11.50
CA ASN A 87 3.77 13.97 -12.45
C ASN A 87 4.06 12.63 -11.77
N PHE A 88 4.67 12.69 -10.58
CA PHE A 88 4.92 11.53 -9.73
C PHE A 88 3.60 10.83 -9.34
N GLU A 89 2.64 11.59 -8.83
CA GLU A 89 1.32 11.11 -8.41
C GLU A 89 0.58 10.44 -9.57
N THR A 90 0.52 11.08 -10.74
CA THR A 90 -0.18 10.53 -11.90
C THR A 90 0.35 9.14 -12.28
N VAL A 91 1.67 8.98 -12.34
CA VAL A 91 2.30 7.71 -12.69
C VAL A 91 2.08 6.66 -11.59
N THR A 92 2.21 7.07 -10.33
CA THR A 92 2.09 6.17 -9.18
C THR A 92 0.66 5.69 -8.98
N VAL A 93 -0.34 6.58 -9.07
CA VAL A 93 -1.77 6.20 -9.05
C VAL A 93 -2.10 5.25 -10.19
N ARG A 94 -1.59 5.49 -11.41
CA ARG A 94 -1.80 4.58 -12.53
C ARG A 94 -1.20 3.20 -12.27
N ALA A 95 0.00 3.13 -11.69
CA ALA A 95 0.65 1.87 -11.34
C ALA A 95 -0.10 1.12 -10.22
N LEU A 96 -0.54 1.85 -9.19
CA LEU A 96 -1.38 1.31 -8.11
C LEU A 96 -2.70 0.75 -8.65
N ARG A 97 -3.43 1.54 -9.44
CA ARG A 97 -4.69 1.09 -10.07
C ARG A 97 -4.48 -0.13 -10.95
N LYS A 98 -3.41 -0.17 -11.75
CA LYS A 98 -3.10 -1.37 -12.54
C LYS A 98 -2.87 -2.60 -11.66
N THR A 99 -2.17 -2.43 -10.54
CA THR A 99 -1.83 -3.52 -9.61
C THR A 99 -3.06 -4.00 -8.84
N VAL A 100 -3.86 -3.07 -8.32
CA VAL A 100 -5.05 -3.35 -7.53
C VAL A 100 -6.18 -3.85 -8.44
N TYR A 101 -6.53 -3.13 -9.51
CA TYR A 101 -7.69 -3.45 -10.35
C TYR A 101 -7.50 -4.73 -11.16
N ALA A 102 -6.28 -5.04 -11.58
CA ALA A 102 -5.99 -6.32 -12.24
C ALA A 102 -6.26 -7.50 -11.30
N GLY A 103 -6.13 -7.31 -9.99
CA GLY A 103 -6.42 -8.33 -8.99
C GLY A 103 -7.90 -8.39 -8.59
N ILE A 104 -8.45 -7.26 -8.16
CA ILE A 104 -9.69 -7.23 -7.35
C ILE A 104 -10.79 -6.31 -7.91
N GLY A 105 -10.67 -5.88 -9.17
CA GLY A 105 -11.69 -5.05 -9.83
C GLY A 105 -11.63 -3.56 -9.48
N ASP A 106 -12.50 -2.78 -10.13
CA ASP A 106 -12.49 -1.31 -10.13
C ASP A 106 -13.53 -0.67 -9.20
N ASN A 107 -14.40 -1.47 -8.56
CA ASN A 107 -15.36 -0.99 -7.57
C ASN A 107 -14.83 -1.17 -6.13
N PRO A 108 -14.44 -0.08 -5.43
CA PRO A 108 -13.93 -0.16 -4.06
C PRO A 108 -14.93 -0.71 -3.04
N GLU A 109 -16.24 -0.62 -3.29
CA GLU A 109 -17.27 -1.18 -2.41
C GLU A 109 -17.18 -2.71 -2.31
N ASN A 110 -16.56 -3.35 -3.32
CA ASN A 110 -16.36 -4.79 -3.35
C ASN A 110 -15.03 -5.22 -2.73
N TRP A 111 -14.23 -4.33 -2.16
CA TRP A 111 -12.92 -4.69 -1.61
C TRP A 111 -13.04 -5.19 -0.17
N GLY A 112 -12.79 -6.49 0.02
CA GLY A 112 -12.65 -7.13 1.31
C GLY A 112 -11.19 -7.30 1.72
N ILE A 113 -10.95 -7.28 3.02
CA ILE A 113 -9.65 -7.59 3.62
C ILE A 113 -9.82 -8.83 4.48
N ALA A 114 -8.93 -9.81 4.30
CA ALA A 114 -8.96 -11.03 5.09
C ALA A 114 -8.88 -10.71 6.60
N SER A 115 -9.77 -11.32 7.39
CA SER A 115 -9.94 -11.04 8.83
C SER A 115 -8.76 -11.50 9.69
N ALA A 116 -7.90 -12.38 9.18
CA ALA A 116 -6.71 -12.87 9.88
C ALA A 116 -5.43 -12.44 9.14
N PRO A 117 -4.77 -11.34 9.57
CA PRO A 117 -3.47 -10.94 9.05
C PRO A 117 -2.43 -12.04 9.26
N ARG A 118 -1.52 -12.22 8.30
CA ARG A 118 -0.31 -13.01 8.53
C ARG A 118 0.75 -12.14 9.20
N LEU A 119 1.27 -12.57 10.34
CA LEU A 119 2.37 -11.88 11.01
C LEU A 119 3.67 -12.09 10.22
N ILE A 120 4.37 -11.00 9.89
CA ILE A 120 5.77 -11.04 9.46
C ILE A 120 6.64 -10.86 10.70
N ASP A 121 6.33 -9.86 11.51
CA ASP A 121 6.88 -9.62 12.85
C ASP A 121 5.83 -8.92 13.75
N VAL A 122 6.23 -8.41 14.93
CA VAL A 122 5.33 -7.75 15.89
C VAL A 122 4.70 -6.47 15.33
N GLU A 123 5.45 -5.72 14.53
CA GLU A 123 5.08 -4.41 13.99
C GLU A 123 4.70 -4.48 12.51
N THR A 124 4.92 -5.62 11.85
CA THR A 124 4.71 -5.81 10.41
C THR A 124 3.72 -6.94 10.15
N LYS A 125 2.63 -6.62 9.44
CA LYS A 125 1.55 -7.54 9.09
C LYS A 125 1.34 -7.61 7.58
N LEU A 126 1.04 -8.79 7.08
CA LEU A 126 0.62 -9.03 5.70
C LEU A 126 -0.90 -9.26 5.65
N LEU A 127 -1.56 -8.47 4.84
CA LEU A 127 -2.98 -8.56 4.52
C LEU A 127 -3.16 -9.05 3.08
N TYR A 128 -4.32 -9.63 2.82
CA TYR A 128 -4.77 -9.94 1.47
C TYR A 128 -6.08 -9.21 1.21
N VAL A 129 -6.07 -8.38 0.18
CA VAL A 129 -7.26 -7.71 -0.33
C VAL A 129 -7.85 -8.57 -1.44
N HIS A 130 -9.17 -8.69 -1.47
CA HIS A 130 -9.88 -9.48 -2.47
C HIS A 130 -11.19 -8.81 -2.87
N ASP A 131 -11.75 -9.23 -4.01
CA ASP A 131 -13.08 -8.84 -4.44
C ASP A 131 -14.13 -9.74 -3.77
N VAL A 132 -14.91 -9.20 -2.82
CA VAL A 132 -15.95 -9.95 -2.11
C VAL A 132 -17.14 -10.31 -2.99
N SER A 133 -17.38 -9.58 -4.08
CA SER A 133 -18.47 -9.91 -5.01
C SER A 133 -18.24 -11.22 -5.74
N LYS A 134 -16.98 -11.67 -5.79
CA LYS A 134 -16.56 -12.96 -6.37
C LYS A 134 -16.60 -14.12 -5.38
N LEU A 135 -16.95 -13.88 -4.11
CA LEU A 135 -17.05 -14.91 -3.09
C LEU A 135 -18.51 -15.28 -2.80
N PRO A 136 -18.88 -16.57 -2.83
CA PRO A 136 -20.19 -17.03 -2.35
C PRO A 136 -20.40 -16.58 -0.89
N GLY A 137 -21.42 -15.75 -0.65
CA GLY A 137 -21.72 -15.26 0.70
C GLY A 137 -20.67 -14.33 1.32
N ALA A 138 -19.75 -13.77 0.53
CA ALA A 138 -18.65 -12.91 1.00
C ALA A 138 -17.68 -13.56 2.01
N VAL A 139 -17.73 -14.89 2.17
CA VAL A 139 -16.82 -15.66 3.03
C VAL A 139 -15.85 -16.43 2.15
N TRP A 140 -14.56 -16.37 2.49
CA TRP A 140 -13.55 -17.18 1.83
C TRP A 140 -13.59 -18.62 2.36
N GLU A 141 -13.86 -19.58 1.49
CA GLU A 141 -13.84 -21.02 1.78
C GLU A 141 -12.55 -21.64 1.23
N SER A 142 -12.07 -22.73 1.86
CA SER A 142 -10.74 -23.30 1.61
C SER A 142 -10.49 -23.81 0.18
N ASP A 143 -11.54 -23.95 -0.65
CA ASP A 143 -11.46 -24.44 -2.02
C ASP A 143 -11.82 -23.36 -3.07
N THR A 144 -12.06 -22.12 -2.64
CA THR A 144 -12.41 -21.01 -3.55
C THR A 144 -11.14 -20.29 -4.02
N TYR A 145 -10.82 -20.45 -5.31
CA TYR A 145 -9.78 -19.67 -5.95
C TYR A 145 -10.20 -18.20 -6.05
N SER A 146 -9.44 -17.32 -5.39
CA SER A 146 -9.63 -15.87 -5.49
C SER A 146 -8.30 -15.19 -5.76
N ILE A 147 -8.32 -14.19 -6.64
CA ILE A 147 -7.16 -13.34 -6.86
C ILE A 147 -7.09 -12.36 -5.69
N VAL A 148 -5.93 -12.34 -5.03
CA VAL A 148 -5.67 -11.46 -3.90
C VAL A 148 -4.56 -10.47 -4.25
N VAL A 149 -4.65 -9.28 -3.67
CA VAL A 149 -3.58 -8.27 -3.70
C VAL A 149 -2.93 -8.25 -2.31
N PRO A 150 -1.65 -8.66 -2.17
CA PRO A 150 -0.97 -8.57 -0.89
C PRO A 150 -0.74 -7.10 -0.51
N MET A 151 -0.92 -6.79 0.77
CA MET A 151 -0.56 -5.50 1.35
C MET A 151 0.25 -5.72 2.62
N VAL A 152 1.45 -5.14 2.67
CA VAL A 152 2.28 -5.14 3.87
C VAL A 152 1.98 -3.86 4.64
N MET A 153 1.69 -4.01 5.93
CA MET A 153 1.38 -2.94 6.86
C MET A 153 2.46 -2.91 7.94
N ARG A 154 2.88 -1.71 8.36
CA ARG A 154 3.80 -1.52 9.49
C ARG A 154 3.22 -0.54 10.50
N LEU A 155 3.38 -0.84 11.79
CA LEU A 155 3.08 0.08 12.88
C LEU A 155 4.26 1.06 13.03
N THR A 156 4.03 2.32 12.71
CA THR A 156 5.04 3.40 12.79
C THR A 156 4.46 4.53 13.60
N ASP A 157 5.13 4.93 14.68
CA ASP A 157 4.68 5.97 15.62
C ASP A 157 3.25 5.76 16.18
N GLY A 158 2.87 4.49 16.38
CA GLY A 158 1.54 4.10 16.89
C GLY A 158 0.43 4.05 15.84
N GLU A 159 0.74 4.29 14.56
CA GLU A 159 -0.21 4.23 13.46
C GLU A 159 0.15 3.11 12.46
N TRP A 160 -0.86 2.36 12.02
CA TRP A 160 -0.66 1.40 10.92
C TRP A 160 -0.55 2.13 9.59
N ARG A 161 0.56 1.93 8.89
CA ARG A 161 0.86 2.54 7.60
C ARG A 161 1.16 1.47 6.55
N VAL A 162 0.88 1.79 5.29
CA VAL A 162 1.11 0.89 4.17
C VAL A 162 2.60 0.86 3.84
N LEU A 163 3.23 -0.30 4.05
CA LEU A 163 4.62 -0.57 3.75
C LEU A 163 4.82 -1.19 2.37
N ASN A 164 3.84 -1.93 1.83
CA ASN A 164 3.86 -2.36 0.42
C ASN A 164 2.44 -2.68 -0.10
N VAL A 165 2.23 -2.58 -1.41
CA VAL A 165 0.96 -2.94 -2.10
C VAL A 165 1.28 -3.71 -3.37
N GLY A 166 0.66 -4.88 -3.52
CA GLY A 166 0.90 -5.77 -4.66
C GLY A 166 2.17 -6.61 -4.55
N SER A 167 2.89 -6.52 -3.43
CA SER A 167 3.97 -7.42 -3.05
C SER A 167 3.92 -7.68 -1.54
N ASP A 168 4.35 -8.86 -1.13
CA ASP A 168 4.52 -9.29 0.26
C ASP A 168 5.92 -9.02 0.82
N VAL A 169 6.77 -8.33 0.06
CA VAL A 169 8.16 -8.02 0.42
C VAL A 169 8.24 -6.67 1.15
N VAL A 170 9.10 -6.58 2.17
CA VAL A 170 9.48 -5.29 2.77
C VAL A 170 10.34 -4.51 1.77
N PRO A 171 9.95 -3.29 1.36
CA PRO A 171 10.70 -2.56 0.38
C PRO A 171 12.01 -2.01 0.97
N GLU A 172 13.00 -1.83 0.10
CA GLU A 172 14.31 -1.32 0.48
C GLU A 172 14.71 -0.13 -0.39
N PRO A 173 15.03 1.03 0.23
CA PRO A 173 15.49 2.21 -0.50
C PRO A 173 16.81 1.96 -1.24
N GLY A 174 17.01 2.67 -2.35
CA GLY A 174 18.21 2.55 -3.18
C GLY A 174 18.04 3.12 -4.58
N TRP A 175 19.07 2.91 -5.42
CA TRP A 175 19.11 3.42 -6.81
C TRP A 175 19.48 2.31 -7.81
N PRO A 176 18.51 1.49 -8.28
CA PRO A 176 17.08 1.58 -7.99
C PRO A 176 16.69 0.94 -6.64
N PRO A 177 15.53 1.30 -6.10
CA PRO A 177 15.00 0.67 -4.89
C PRO A 177 14.47 -0.73 -5.19
N ARG A 178 14.38 -1.59 -4.16
CA ARG A 178 13.78 -2.93 -4.24
C ARG A 178 12.37 -2.90 -3.67
N LEU A 179 11.37 -3.17 -4.51
CA LEU A 179 9.94 -3.17 -4.14
C LEU A 179 9.27 -4.55 -4.27
N ARG A 180 9.97 -5.49 -4.90
CA ARG A 180 9.56 -6.87 -5.21
C ARG A 180 10.80 -7.73 -5.44
N HIS A 181 10.66 -9.05 -5.32
CA HIS A 181 11.69 -10.02 -5.74
C HIS A 181 11.94 -9.96 -7.25
#